data_AF-A0A4U0VJ01-F1
#
_entry.id   AF-A0A4U0VJ01-F1
#
_cell.length_a   1.000
_cell.length_b   1.000
_cell.length_c   1.000
_cell.angle_alpha   90.00
_cell.angle_beta   90.00
_cell.angle_gamma   90.00
#
_symmetry.space_group_name_H-M   'P 1'
#
loop_
_entity.id
_entity.type
_entity.pdbx_description
1 polymer ?
#
loop_
_entity_poly.entity_id
_entity_poly.type
_entity_poly.pdbx_seq_one_letter_code
_entity_poly.pdbx_strand_id
1 'polypeptide(L)'
;MSMITATTWVPRGFAAPFPTRYVFDEEEYDRISKLAKLQLDDAKEELEEAKNAGKSGDGAEGEADTPGDGVALGKSNGETDDDLKEYDLEHYDDDEQEKDDGEGDTMGMFGNVKSLAYHESNADDPYITMQENEEDDDEREELQIMATDNLVLAARIEDEVAHLEVYVYEDEADNLYVHHDIMLPAIPLCVEWLDLPVGKDAASKNGRGNFAAVGTMDPDIEIWDLDTIDCMYPNAILGQSGGEPATADAPKRKKKKKSKKASNEYHVDAVLSLAANRHHRNLLASSSADKTVKLWDLNTTHMASQGVDSAAERQL
;
A
#
# COMPACT_ATOMS: atom_id res chain seq x y z
N MET A 1 18.16 7.60 -7.95
CA MET A 1 18.34 9.06 -7.68
C MET A 1 17.29 9.44 -6.67
N SER A 2 17.69 9.95 -5.49
CA SER A 2 16.73 10.31 -4.45
C SER A 2 16.12 11.69 -4.68
N MET A 3 14.81 11.81 -4.48
CA MET A 3 14.07 13.07 -4.59
C MET A 3 13.03 13.17 -3.48
N ILE A 4 12.92 14.34 -2.86
CA ILE A 4 11.81 14.70 -1.96
C ILE A 4 10.76 15.45 -2.77
N THR A 5 9.51 14.98 -2.74
CA THR A 5 8.41 15.57 -3.53
C THR A 5 7.52 16.49 -2.71
N ALA A 6 7.29 16.16 -1.45
CA ALA A 6 6.44 16.93 -0.55
C ALA A 6 6.96 16.86 0.89
N THR A 7 6.69 17.90 1.66
CA THR A 7 7.04 17.98 3.07
C THR A 7 5.94 18.69 3.85
N THR A 8 5.63 18.24 5.06
CA THR A 8 4.69 18.94 5.94
C THR A 8 5.08 18.79 7.40
N TRP A 9 4.60 19.72 8.23
CA TRP A 9 4.85 19.72 9.67
C TRP A 9 3.69 19.08 10.42
N VAL A 10 4.02 18.29 11.44
CA VAL A 10 3.03 17.75 12.38
C VAL A 10 3.07 18.57 13.66
N PRO A 11 1.93 19.10 14.14
CA PRO A 11 1.89 19.86 15.39
C PRO A 11 2.28 19.03 16.61
N ARG A 12 2.97 19.66 17.56
CA ARG A 12 3.44 19.02 18.80
C ARG A 12 2.30 18.43 19.63
N GLY A 13 2.56 17.28 20.26
CA GLY A 13 1.64 16.61 21.18
C GLY A 13 0.43 15.95 20.53
N PHE A 14 0.49 15.67 19.22
CA PHE A 14 -0.50 14.84 18.52
C PHE A 14 -0.04 13.40 18.33
N ALA A 15 1.27 13.18 18.12
CA ALA A 15 1.81 11.84 17.98
C ALA A 15 1.64 11.03 19.27
N ALA A 16 1.38 9.74 19.12
CA ALA A 16 1.41 8.79 20.20
C ALA A 16 2.83 8.71 20.78
N PRO A 17 3.00 8.73 22.11
CA PRO A 17 4.33 8.61 22.72
C PRO A 17 5.03 7.30 22.37
N PHE A 18 4.25 6.24 22.16
CA PHE A 18 4.73 4.92 21.73
C PHE A 18 3.90 4.50 20.52
N PRO A 19 4.45 4.68 19.29
CA PRO A 19 3.80 4.17 18.09
C PRO A 19 3.60 2.66 18.19
N THR A 20 2.46 2.16 17.71
CA THR A 20 2.16 0.73 17.74
C THR A 20 2.71 0.05 16.51
N ARG A 21 3.43 -1.07 16.68
CA ARG A 21 3.84 -1.91 15.56
C ARG A 21 2.63 -2.61 14.97
N TYR A 22 2.54 -2.62 13.65
CA TYR A 22 1.48 -3.34 12.95
C TYR A 22 1.61 -4.85 13.17
N VAL A 23 0.61 -5.48 13.78
CA VAL A 23 0.61 -6.93 14.08
C VAL A 23 -0.31 -7.65 13.10
N PHE A 24 0.24 -8.65 12.41
CA PHE A 24 -0.53 -9.52 11.54
C PHE A 24 -1.29 -10.57 12.37
N ASP A 25 -2.56 -10.30 12.67
CA ASP A 25 -3.46 -11.29 13.27
C ASP A 25 -4.07 -12.23 12.21
N GLU A 26 -4.70 -13.33 12.66
CA GLU A 26 -5.31 -14.32 11.75
C GLU A 26 -6.41 -13.70 10.87
N GLU A 27 -7.17 -12.74 11.41
CA GLU A 27 -8.24 -12.04 10.67
C GLU A 27 -7.67 -11.17 9.54
N GLU A 28 -6.52 -10.54 9.79
CA GLU A 28 -5.83 -9.72 8.83
C GLU A 28 -5.11 -10.55 7.77
N TYR A 29 -4.52 -11.68 8.15
CA TYR A 29 -3.97 -12.64 7.19
C TYR A 29 -5.07 -13.15 6.24
N ASP A 30 -6.26 -13.43 6.78
CA ASP A 30 -7.43 -13.80 5.97
C ASP A 30 -7.88 -12.67 5.04
N ARG A 31 -7.84 -11.42 5.50
CA ARG A 31 -8.17 -10.25 4.69
C ARG A 31 -7.16 -10.06 3.55
N ILE A 32 -5.86 -10.13 3.86
CA ILE A 32 -4.77 -10.00 2.89
C ILE A 32 -4.82 -11.14 1.88
N SER A 33 -5.03 -12.39 2.32
CA SER A 33 -5.09 -13.55 1.42
C SER A 33 -6.26 -13.45 0.44
N LYS A 34 -7.41 -12.92 0.88
CA LYS A 34 -8.56 -12.67 -0.01
C LYS A 34 -8.28 -11.55 -1.00
N LEU A 35 -7.63 -10.46 -0.56
CA LEU A 35 -7.25 -9.35 -1.44
C LEU A 35 -6.22 -9.78 -2.50
N ALA A 36 -5.20 -10.54 -2.10
CA ALA A 36 -4.20 -11.10 -3.01
C ALA A 36 -4.85 -12.02 -4.05
N LYS A 37 -5.79 -12.88 -3.64
CA LYS A 37 -6.58 -13.71 -4.57
C LYS A 37 -7.36 -12.88 -5.57
N LEU A 38 -8.00 -11.79 -5.13
CA LEU A 38 -8.77 -10.90 -6.01
C LEU A 38 -7.87 -10.23 -7.06
N GLN A 39 -6.72 -9.71 -6.64
CA GLN A 39 -5.75 -9.07 -7.53
C GLN A 39 -5.16 -10.06 -8.55
N LEU A 40 -4.88 -11.29 -8.11
CA LEU A 40 -4.40 -12.36 -9.00
C LEU A 40 -5.45 -12.74 -10.05
N ASP A 41 -6.72 -12.82 -9.66
CA ASP A 41 -7.82 -13.11 -10.58
C ASP A 41 -7.99 -12.00 -11.63
N ASP A 42 -7.97 -10.73 -11.19
CA ASP A 42 -8.08 -9.59 -12.08
C ASP A 42 -6.88 -9.53 -13.06
N ALA A 43 -5.67 -9.77 -12.57
CA ALA A 43 -4.47 -9.83 -13.41
C ALA A 43 -4.51 -10.99 -14.44
N LYS A 44 -5.07 -12.14 -14.05
CA LYS A 44 -5.28 -13.27 -14.97
C LYS A 44 -6.30 -12.90 -16.05
N GLU A 45 -7.41 -12.25 -15.70
CA GLU A 45 -8.42 -11.81 -16.67
C GLU A 45 -7.84 -10.79 -17.66
N GLU A 46 -7.05 -9.80 -17.19
CA GLU A 46 -6.36 -8.83 -18.05
C GLU A 46 -5.35 -9.50 -19.00
N LEU A 47 -4.59 -10.48 -18.51
CA LEU A 47 -3.64 -11.25 -19.32
C LEU A 47 -4.36 -12.05 -20.42
N GLU A 48 -5.50 -12.67 -20.10
CA GLU A 48 -6.31 -13.41 -21.07
C GLU A 48 -6.94 -12.48 -22.13
N GLU A 49 -7.46 -11.32 -21.73
CA GLU A 49 -7.97 -10.30 -22.67
C GLU A 49 -6.85 -9.80 -23.61
N ALA A 50 -5.65 -9.54 -23.08
CA ALA A 50 -4.50 -9.13 -23.88
C ALA A 50 -4.03 -10.22 -24.86
N LYS A 51 -4.00 -11.49 -24.43
CA LYS A 51 -3.67 -12.64 -25.28
C LYS A 51 -4.70 -12.84 -26.41
N ASN A 52 -5.98 -12.58 -26.15
CA ASN A 52 -7.04 -12.69 -27.16
C ASN A 52 -7.04 -11.51 -28.15
N ALA A 53 -6.68 -10.30 -27.70
CA ALA A 53 -6.50 -9.15 -28.58
C ALA A 53 -5.31 -9.32 -29.54
N GLY A 54 -4.21 -9.93 -29.08
CA GLY A 54 -3.01 -10.21 -29.90
C GLY A 54 -3.19 -11.27 -31.00
N LYS A 55 -4.23 -12.11 -30.93
CA LYS A 55 -4.53 -13.14 -31.95
C LYS A 55 -5.40 -12.64 -33.11
N SER A 56 -5.84 -11.37 -33.07
CA SER A 56 -6.84 -10.82 -34.01
C SER A 56 -6.28 -9.80 -35.02
N GLY A 57 -4.96 -9.74 -35.20
CA GLY A 57 -4.31 -8.81 -36.13
C GLY A 57 -3.10 -9.41 -36.83
N ASP A 58 -3.33 -10.34 -37.75
CA ASP A 58 -2.33 -10.67 -38.77
C ASP A 58 -2.97 -10.59 -40.16
N GLY A 59 -2.61 -9.54 -40.89
CA GLY A 59 -3.15 -9.21 -42.19
C GLY A 59 -2.40 -8.06 -42.85
N ALA A 60 -1.45 -8.43 -43.73
CA ALA A 60 -0.77 -7.60 -44.75
C ALA A 60 0.35 -6.67 -44.20
N GLU A 61 1.57 -6.55 -44.74
CA GLU A 61 2.16 -6.77 -46.08
C GLU A 61 3.70 -6.94 -46.01
N GLY A 62 4.29 -7.51 -47.08
CA GLY A 62 5.43 -6.87 -47.79
C GLY A 62 6.87 -7.31 -47.45
N GLU A 63 7.52 -7.97 -48.40
CA GLU A 63 8.98 -8.19 -48.48
C GLU A 63 9.77 -6.88 -48.76
N ALA A 64 10.95 -6.70 -48.15
CA ALA A 64 12.24 -6.44 -48.84
C ALA A 64 13.42 -6.14 -47.87
N ASP A 65 14.49 -6.93 -48.04
CA ASP A 65 15.94 -6.68 -47.95
C ASP A 65 16.69 -6.34 -46.61
N THR A 66 17.59 -7.28 -46.28
CA THR A 66 18.78 -7.32 -45.37
C THR A 66 19.98 -6.46 -45.89
N PRO A 67 21.20 -6.34 -45.27
CA PRO A 67 21.87 -7.19 -44.23
C PRO A 67 22.82 -6.53 -43.16
N GLY A 68 23.20 -7.36 -42.15
CA GLY A 68 24.46 -7.33 -41.35
C GLY A 68 24.46 -6.44 -40.10
N ASP A 69 24.75 -6.85 -38.87
CA ASP A 69 25.73 -7.79 -38.29
C ASP A 69 25.23 -8.07 -36.82
N GLY A 70 25.27 -9.23 -36.17
CA GLY A 70 26.07 -10.42 -36.33
C GLY A 70 26.63 -10.87 -34.96
N VAL A 71 25.81 -11.36 -34.03
CA VAL A 71 26.30 -12.32 -33.01
C VAL A 71 25.27 -13.42 -32.78
N ALA A 72 25.65 -14.61 -33.21
CA ALA A 72 24.87 -15.84 -33.18
C ALA A 72 25.13 -16.63 -31.90
N LEU A 73 24.06 -17.20 -31.34
CA LEU A 73 23.99 -18.45 -30.56
C LEU A 73 22.54 -18.92 -30.78
N GLY A 74 22.23 -19.89 -31.64
CA GLY A 74 22.81 -21.22 -31.73
C GLY A 74 21.83 -22.19 -31.09
N LYS A 75 20.77 -22.57 -31.84
CA LYS A 75 19.95 -23.74 -31.50
C LYS A 75 20.85 -24.98 -31.48
N SER A 76 21.09 -25.56 -30.31
CA SER A 76 21.49 -26.95 -30.18
C SER A 76 20.30 -27.78 -29.71
N ASN A 77 19.96 -28.74 -30.57
CA ASN A 77 19.14 -29.89 -30.27
C ASN A 77 19.82 -30.71 -29.15
N GLY A 78 19.00 -31.46 -28.41
CA GLY A 78 19.35 -32.10 -27.14
C GLY A 78 20.59 -32.97 -27.10
N GLU A 79 21.27 -32.88 -25.95
CA GLU A 79 22.16 -33.89 -25.34
C GLU A 79 22.58 -33.45 -23.92
N THR A 80 21.63 -32.93 -23.12
CA THR A 80 21.87 -32.57 -21.69
C THR A 80 20.79 -33.09 -20.73
N ASP A 81 19.87 -33.91 -21.23
CA ASP A 81 18.71 -34.38 -20.45
C ASP A 81 18.91 -35.83 -19.93
N ASP A 82 20.14 -36.36 -19.94
CA ASP A 82 20.47 -37.69 -19.40
C ASP A 82 21.28 -37.55 -18.10
N ASP A 83 22.27 -36.64 -18.06
CA ASP A 83 23.03 -36.32 -16.85
C ASP A 83 22.18 -35.65 -15.75
N LEU A 84 21.14 -34.89 -16.12
CA LEU A 84 20.21 -34.28 -15.16
C LEU A 84 19.16 -35.26 -14.62
N LYS A 85 18.85 -36.33 -15.35
CA LYS A 85 17.90 -37.36 -14.90
C LYS A 85 18.48 -38.25 -13.81
N GLU A 86 19.81 -38.36 -13.71
CA GLU A 86 20.47 -39.06 -12.61
C GLU A 86 20.19 -38.39 -11.25
N TYR A 87 19.90 -37.09 -11.25
CA TYR A 87 19.69 -36.31 -10.03
C TYR A 87 18.24 -36.29 -9.53
N ASP A 88 17.31 -36.99 -10.19
CA ASP A 88 15.90 -37.16 -9.82
C ASP A 88 15.30 -35.99 -9.01
N LEU A 89 15.48 -34.78 -9.54
CA LEU A 89 15.07 -33.52 -8.90
C LEU A 89 13.56 -33.41 -8.75
N GLU A 90 12.82 -34.27 -9.46
CA GLU A 90 11.37 -34.34 -9.50
C GLU A 90 10.79 -35.10 -8.29
N HIS A 91 11.60 -35.99 -7.68
CA HIS A 91 11.20 -36.81 -6.52
C HIS A 91 12.13 -36.58 -5.30
N TYR A 92 12.89 -35.49 -5.28
CA TYR A 92 13.83 -35.19 -4.19
C TYR A 92 13.13 -34.92 -2.83
N ASP A 93 11.84 -34.61 -2.85
CA ASP A 93 10.99 -34.33 -1.67
C ASP A 93 9.99 -35.48 -1.35
N ASP A 94 10.02 -36.59 -2.09
CA ASP A 94 9.16 -37.75 -1.85
C ASP A 94 9.73 -38.62 -0.71
N ASP A 95 9.77 -38.07 0.50
CA ASP A 95 9.94 -38.86 1.71
C ASP A 95 8.64 -39.65 1.98
N GLU A 96 8.75 -40.98 2.08
CA GLU A 96 7.65 -41.91 2.37
C GLU A 96 6.89 -41.51 3.65
N GLN A 97 5.81 -40.75 3.51
CA GLN A 97 4.83 -40.55 4.59
C GLN A 97 3.52 -41.25 4.23
N GLU A 98 3.17 -42.20 5.10
CA GLU A 98 1.99 -43.06 4.99
C GLU A 98 0.72 -42.26 4.69
N LYS A 99 -0.07 -42.81 3.76
CA LYS A 99 -1.42 -42.37 3.41
C LYS A 99 -2.28 -42.14 4.65
N ASP A 100 -2.76 -40.92 4.83
CA ASP A 100 -4.07 -40.67 5.42
C ASP A 100 -4.82 -39.63 4.60
N ASP A 101 -6.09 -39.91 4.35
CA ASP A 101 -6.91 -39.31 3.31
C ASP A 101 -7.51 -37.96 3.76
N GLY A 102 -7.27 -36.88 3.00
CA GLY A 102 -7.99 -35.61 3.17
C GLY A 102 -7.61 -34.55 2.12
N GLU A 103 -8.54 -34.23 1.22
CA GLU A 103 -8.41 -33.29 0.10
C GLU A 103 -7.79 -31.93 0.46
N GLY A 104 -6.83 -31.46 -0.37
CA GLY A 104 -6.47 -30.05 -0.46
C GLY A 104 -4.99 -29.79 -0.63
N ASP A 105 -4.46 -30.05 -1.84
CA ASP A 105 -3.12 -29.63 -2.25
C ASP A 105 -3.02 -28.09 -2.23
N THR A 106 -2.53 -27.56 -1.10
CA THR A 106 -2.26 -26.15 -0.90
C THR A 106 -0.83 -25.99 -0.38
N MET A 107 0.06 -25.56 -1.28
CA MET A 107 1.22 -24.72 -0.98
C MET A 107 2.31 -25.34 -0.09
N GLY A 108 3.12 -26.22 -0.67
CA GLY A 108 4.34 -26.85 -0.11
C GLY A 108 5.52 -25.90 0.19
N MET A 109 5.29 -24.69 0.69
CA MET A 109 6.36 -23.87 1.29
C MET A 109 5.89 -23.01 2.48
N PHE A 110 4.58 -23.02 2.80
CA PHE A 110 4.02 -22.24 3.91
C PHE A 110 3.08 -23.05 4.84
N GLY A 111 2.82 -24.33 4.54
CA GLY A 111 1.88 -25.16 5.31
C GLY A 111 2.33 -25.58 6.71
N ASN A 112 3.60 -25.36 7.08
CA ASN A 112 4.16 -25.90 8.33
C ASN A 112 5.03 -24.92 9.12
N VAL A 113 4.76 -23.61 9.04
CA VAL A 113 5.44 -22.63 9.91
C VAL A 113 5.22 -22.92 11.41
N LYS A 114 4.12 -23.60 11.75
CA LYS A 114 3.80 -24.06 13.12
C LYS A 114 4.51 -25.38 13.51
N SER A 115 5.17 -26.08 12.58
CA SER A 115 5.92 -27.31 12.84
C SER A 115 7.44 -27.13 12.86
N LEU A 116 7.96 -25.98 12.39
CA LEU A 116 9.39 -25.67 12.45
C LEU A 116 9.82 -25.08 13.80
N ALA A 117 8.92 -24.36 14.47
CA ALA A 117 9.16 -23.84 15.81
C ALA A 117 8.71 -24.87 16.84
N TYR A 118 9.66 -25.49 17.56
CA TYR A 118 9.37 -26.43 18.65
C TYR A 118 8.67 -25.74 19.84
N HIS A 119 8.80 -24.41 19.93
CA HIS A 119 8.16 -23.55 20.91
C HIS A 119 7.38 -22.43 20.19
N GLU A 120 6.14 -22.19 20.60
CA GLU A 120 5.24 -21.20 20.00
C GLU A 120 5.62 -19.75 20.38
N SER A 121 6.38 -19.59 21.47
CA SER A 121 6.92 -18.32 21.93
C SER A 121 8.36 -18.50 22.41
N ASN A 122 9.18 -17.46 22.30
CA ASN A 122 10.54 -17.45 22.84
C ASN A 122 10.56 -17.66 24.37
N ALA A 123 9.44 -17.38 25.05
CA ALA A 123 9.27 -17.59 26.49
C ALA A 123 9.21 -19.09 26.89
N ASP A 124 8.85 -19.98 25.96
CA ASP A 124 8.73 -21.41 26.22
C ASP A 124 10.00 -22.20 25.88
N ASP A 125 11.01 -21.57 25.25
CA ASP A 125 12.25 -22.22 24.84
C ASP A 125 13.33 -22.18 25.96
N PRO A 126 13.72 -23.33 26.54
CA PRO A 126 14.73 -23.40 27.60
C PRO A 126 16.15 -22.98 27.19
N TYR A 127 16.42 -22.79 25.90
CA TYR A 127 17.73 -22.41 25.36
C TYR A 127 17.79 -20.95 24.88
N ILE A 128 16.66 -20.23 24.83
CA ILE A 128 16.65 -18.79 24.61
C ILE A 128 16.95 -18.11 25.95
N THR A 129 18.18 -17.59 26.05
CA THR A 129 18.72 -17.00 27.30
C THR A 129 18.58 -15.48 27.35
N MET A 130 18.17 -14.86 26.25
CA MET A 130 17.73 -13.47 26.16
C MET A 130 16.22 -13.48 26.30
N GLN A 131 15.73 -13.15 27.50
CA GLN A 131 14.31 -12.92 27.70
C GLN A 131 13.97 -11.61 27.00
N GLU A 132 13.00 -11.64 26.08
CA GLU A 132 12.50 -10.50 25.27
C GLU A 132 12.37 -9.19 26.06
N ASN A 133 12.15 -9.25 27.38
CA ASN A 133 11.91 -8.11 28.24
C ASN A 133 13.01 -7.02 28.34
N GLU A 134 14.31 -7.30 28.14
CA GLU A 134 15.35 -6.24 28.31
C GLU A 134 15.69 -5.55 26.98
N GLU A 135 15.79 -6.29 25.87
CA GLU A 135 16.06 -5.69 24.55
C GLU A 135 14.80 -5.00 23.98
N ASP A 136 13.59 -5.52 24.24
CA ASP A 136 12.34 -4.87 23.81
C ASP A 136 12.06 -3.55 24.54
N ASP A 137 12.49 -3.40 25.80
CA ASP A 137 12.31 -2.15 26.55
C ASP A 137 13.27 -1.07 26.04
N ASP A 138 14.52 -1.41 25.72
CA ASP A 138 15.50 -0.47 25.14
C ASP A 138 15.06 0.00 23.74
N GLU A 139 14.63 -0.91 22.85
CA GLU A 139 14.12 -0.55 21.52
C GLU A 139 12.85 0.32 21.60
N ARG A 140 12.00 0.08 22.60
CA ARG A 140 10.77 0.84 22.83
C ARG A 140 11.04 2.23 23.42
N GLU A 141 12.09 2.39 24.20
CA GLU A 141 12.57 3.70 24.66
C GLU A 141 13.17 4.52 23.51
N GLU A 142 13.86 3.88 22.55
CA GLU A 142 14.40 4.56 21.36
C GLU A 142 13.31 5.03 20.38
N LEU A 143 12.20 4.28 20.27
CA LEU A 143 11.02 4.64 19.48
C LEU A 143 10.06 5.56 20.23
N GLN A 144 10.45 6.10 21.39
CA GLN A 144 9.60 7.01 22.13
C GLN A 144 9.61 8.41 21.51
N ILE A 145 8.44 8.93 21.18
CA ILE A 145 8.27 10.32 20.73
C ILE A 145 7.89 11.19 21.93
N MET A 146 8.69 12.22 22.22
CA MET A 146 8.38 13.14 23.31
C MET A 146 7.36 14.18 22.86
N ALA A 147 6.51 14.63 23.80
CA ALA A 147 5.51 15.66 23.51
C ALA A 147 6.12 17.02 23.10
N THR A 148 7.40 17.24 23.41
CA THR A 148 8.17 18.44 23.06
C THR A 148 8.73 18.40 21.64
N ASP A 149 8.79 17.23 21.03
CA ASP A 149 9.48 17.03 19.77
C ASP A 149 8.71 17.63 18.61
N ASN A 150 9.45 18.06 17.59
CA ASN A 150 8.86 18.49 16.35
C ASN A 150 8.92 17.35 15.35
N LEU A 151 7.83 17.13 14.64
CA LEU A 151 7.73 16.10 13.64
C LEU A 151 7.62 16.73 12.25
N VAL A 152 8.41 16.20 11.32
CA VAL A 152 8.41 16.59 9.90
C VAL A 152 8.16 15.36 9.06
N LEU A 153 7.17 15.42 8.19
CA LEU A 153 6.94 14.39 7.18
C LEU A 153 7.67 14.78 5.91
N ALA A 154 8.38 13.83 5.32
CA ALA A 154 8.98 13.97 4.00
C ALA A 154 8.58 12.80 3.11
N ALA A 155 7.92 13.11 2.00
CA ALA A 155 7.65 12.16 0.94
C ALA A 155 8.90 12.05 0.05
N ARG A 156 9.60 10.93 0.15
CA ARG A 156 10.86 10.64 -0.55
C ARG A 156 10.63 9.53 -1.58
N ILE A 157 11.32 9.63 -2.70
CA ILE A 157 11.39 8.60 -3.72
C ILE A 157 12.85 8.20 -3.86
N GLU A 158 13.12 6.90 -3.75
CA GLU A 158 14.43 6.32 -3.91
C GLU A 158 14.34 5.10 -4.82
N ASP A 159 15.04 5.16 -5.96
CA ASP A 159 15.14 4.07 -6.94
C ASP A 159 13.80 3.40 -7.30
N GLU A 160 12.79 4.24 -7.55
CA GLU A 160 11.40 3.89 -7.91
C GLU A 160 10.51 3.40 -6.75
N VAL A 161 11.04 3.31 -5.53
CA VAL A 161 10.26 3.07 -4.32
C VAL A 161 9.92 4.40 -3.65
N ALA A 162 8.66 4.54 -3.23
CA ALA A 162 8.17 5.73 -2.54
C ALA A 162 8.05 5.46 -1.04
N HIS A 163 8.57 6.39 -0.24
CA HIS A 163 8.56 6.34 1.23
C HIS A 163 7.97 7.65 1.77
N LEU A 164 7.18 7.55 2.82
CA LEU A 164 6.83 8.67 3.69
C LEU A 164 7.66 8.55 4.96
N GLU A 165 8.74 9.32 5.05
CA GLU A 165 9.64 9.34 6.19
C GLU A 165 9.11 10.30 7.26
N VAL A 166 9.02 9.82 8.50
CA VAL A 166 8.67 10.62 9.68
C VAL A 166 9.95 10.99 10.41
N TYR A 167 10.32 12.27 10.32
CA TYR A 167 11.48 12.82 10.98
C TYR A 167 11.12 13.41 12.34
N VAL A 168 11.94 13.14 13.35
CA VAL A 168 11.91 13.79 14.65
C VAL A 168 13.03 14.84 14.68
N TYR A 169 12.66 16.08 15.01
CA TYR A 169 13.59 17.19 15.23
C TYR A 169 13.59 17.61 16.70
N GLU A 170 14.73 17.35 17.35
CA GLU A 170 15.02 17.71 18.73
C GLU A 170 15.72 19.08 18.77
N ASP A 171 14.98 20.10 19.22
CA ASP A 171 15.48 21.49 19.27
C ASP A 171 16.63 21.67 20.29
N GLU A 172 16.63 20.92 21.39
CA GLU A 172 17.65 21.03 22.44
C GLU A 172 19.02 20.47 22.02
N ALA A 173 19.01 19.42 21.20
CA ALA A 173 20.21 18.74 20.72
C ALA A 173 20.63 19.16 19.30
N ASP A 174 19.80 19.96 18.60
CA ASP A 174 19.91 20.27 17.18
C ASP A 174 20.08 19.00 16.32
N ASN A 175 19.27 17.99 16.64
CA ASN A 175 19.34 16.65 16.06
C ASN A 175 18.10 16.39 15.19
N LEU A 176 18.31 15.79 14.02
CA LEU A 176 17.27 15.41 13.07
C LEU A 176 17.53 13.98 12.61
N TYR A 177 16.58 13.08 12.87
CA TYR A 177 16.68 11.68 12.50
C TYR A 177 15.34 11.15 11.99
N VAL A 178 15.39 10.07 11.21
CA VAL A 178 14.20 9.34 10.76
C VAL A 178 13.78 8.43 11.90
N HIS A 179 12.56 8.59 12.39
CA HIS A 179 11.99 7.72 13.41
C HIS A 179 11.43 6.44 12.79
N HIS A 180 10.68 6.56 11.71
CA HIS A 180 10.17 5.44 10.92
C HIS A 180 9.81 5.94 9.53
N ASP A 181 9.68 5.02 8.58
CA ASP A 181 9.18 5.28 7.25
C ASP A 181 7.99 4.38 6.93
N ILE A 182 7.14 4.88 6.03
CA ILE A 182 5.96 4.15 5.55
C ILE A 182 6.13 3.97 4.04
N MET A 183 6.07 2.73 3.57
CA MET A 183 6.14 2.45 2.13
C MET A 183 4.82 2.81 1.46
N LEU A 184 4.91 3.68 0.45
CA LEU A 184 3.75 4.14 -0.33
C LEU A 184 3.62 3.30 -1.61
N PRO A 185 2.39 2.98 -2.04
CA PRO A 185 2.15 2.15 -3.23
C PRO A 185 2.42 2.89 -4.55
N ALA A 186 2.42 4.23 -4.52
CA ALA A 186 2.62 5.07 -5.69
C ALA A 186 3.42 6.34 -5.35
N ILE A 187 3.90 7.03 -6.39
CA ILE A 187 4.71 8.23 -6.26
C ILE A 187 3.89 9.37 -5.60
N PRO A 188 4.29 9.85 -4.41
CA PRO A 188 3.61 10.96 -3.73
C PRO A 188 3.92 12.30 -4.40
N LEU A 189 2.90 13.13 -4.53
CA LEU A 189 2.99 14.50 -5.06
C LEU A 189 2.71 15.55 -3.98
N CYS A 190 1.84 15.23 -3.02
CA CYS A 190 1.49 16.13 -1.93
C CYS A 190 1.17 15.33 -0.66
N VAL A 191 1.45 15.93 0.50
CA VAL A 191 1.16 15.36 1.82
C VAL A 191 0.54 16.45 2.67
N GLU A 192 -0.54 16.14 3.37
CA GLU A 192 -1.22 17.03 4.28
C GLU A 192 -1.52 16.32 5.61
N TRP A 193 -1.23 17.00 6.73
CA TRP A 193 -1.47 16.45 8.05
C TRP A 193 -2.93 16.62 8.49
N LEU A 194 -3.48 15.60 9.15
CA LEU A 194 -4.85 15.51 9.63
C LEU A 194 -4.90 15.20 11.13
N ASP A 195 -5.79 15.88 11.84
CA ASP A 195 -5.96 15.76 13.29
C ASP A 195 -7.16 14.90 13.71
N LEU A 196 -7.83 14.30 12.73
CA LEU A 196 -9.04 13.49 12.87
C LEU A 196 -8.72 12.03 12.52
N PRO A 197 -9.17 11.05 13.31
CA PRO A 197 -9.12 9.65 12.92
C PRO A 197 -10.06 9.35 11.75
N VAL A 198 -9.53 8.71 10.71
CA VAL A 198 -10.24 8.37 9.47
C VAL A 198 -10.00 6.90 9.13
N GLY A 199 -11.05 6.10 8.97
CA GLY A 199 -10.94 4.70 8.58
C GLY A 199 -11.42 3.72 9.66
N LYS A 200 -10.75 2.56 9.76
CA LYS A 200 -11.15 1.40 10.59
C LYS A 200 -11.40 1.77 12.06
N ASP A 201 -10.61 2.71 12.59
CA ASP A 201 -10.67 3.16 13.99
C ASP A 201 -11.34 4.52 14.19
N ALA A 202 -12.31 4.90 13.34
CA ALA A 202 -13.14 6.09 13.52
C ALA A 202 -14.12 5.99 14.72
N ALA A 203 -13.71 5.31 15.81
CA ALA A 203 -14.49 4.99 17.00
C ALA A 203 -14.98 6.23 17.78
N SER A 204 -14.40 7.42 17.51
CA SER A 204 -14.92 8.69 18.02
C SER A 204 -14.88 9.77 16.95
N LYS A 205 -16.04 10.24 16.51
CA LYS A 205 -16.21 11.41 15.61
C LYS A 205 -15.57 12.70 16.13
N ASN A 206 -15.19 12.73 17.41
CA ASN A 206 -14.50 13.84 18.08
C ASN A 206 -13.11 13.45 18.60
N GLY A 207 -12.62 12.25 18.27
CA GLY A 207 -11.28 11.81 18.58
C GLY A 207 -10.25 12.74 17.95
N ARG A 208 -9.11 12.86 18.60
CA ARG A 208 -7.91 13.42 17.98
C ARG A 208 -7.06 12.25 17.53
N GLY A 209 -6.48 12.35 16.36
CA GLY A 209 -5.57 11.35 15.82
C GLY A 209 -4.42 12.03 15.09
N ASN A 210 -3.40 11.24 14.74
CA ASN A 210 -2.24 11.69 14.00
C ASN A 210 -2.22 11.00 12.63
N PHE A 211 -2.83 11.63 11.63
CA PHE A 211 -2.99 11.04 10.31
C PHE A 211 -2.33 11.90 9.24
N ALA A 212 -1.94 11.28 8.13
CA ALA A 212 -1.45 11.97 6.94
C ALA A 212 -2.29 11.60 5.73
N ALA A 213 -2.81 12.60 5.03
CA ALA A 213 -3.37 12.43 3.70
C ALA A 213 -2.26 12.56 2.66
N VAL A 214 -2.10 11.54 1.82
CA VAL A 214 -1.11 11.48 0.75
C VAL A 214 -1.83 11.47 -0.59
N GLY A 215 -1.50 12.45 -1.44
CA GLY A 215 -1.95 12.48 -2.82
C GLY A 215 -0.83 12.00 -3.73
N THR A 216 -1.11 11.01 -4.57
CA THR A 216 -0.12 10.37 -5.45
C THR A 216 -0.38 10.71 -6.91
N MET A 217 0.41 10.11 -7.81
CA MET A 217 0.15 10.12 -9.26
C MET A 217 -1.18 9.43 -9.65
N ASP A 218 -1.75 8.64 -8.75
CA ASP A 218 -3.07 8.03 -8.92
C ASP A 218 -4.20 8.99 -8.51
N PRO A 219 -5.43 8.76 -8.99
CA PRO A 219 -6.57 9.64 -8.69
C PRO A 219 -7.09 9.51 -7.25
N ASP A 220 -6.71 8.46 -6.54
CA ASP A 220 -7.18 8.19 -5.20
C ASP A 220 -6.27 8.90 -4.17
N ILE A 221 -6.86 9.32 -3.05
CA ILE A 221 -6.15 9.95 -1.94
C ILE A 221 -6.09 8.95 -0.80
N GLU A 222 -4.90 8.69 -0.29
CA GLU A 222 -4.65 7.69 0.74
C GLU A 222 -4.48 8.37 2.09
N ILE A 223 -5.12 7.81 3.12
CA ILE A 223 -4.99 8.29 4.50
C ILE A 223 -4.20 7.27 5.30
N TRP A 224 -3.07 7.69 5.84
CA TRP A 224 -2.12 6.88 6.58
C TRP A 224 -2.14 7.27 8.06
N ASP A 225 -2.02 6.28 8.94
CA ASP A 225 -1.82 6.51 10.37
C ASP A 225 -0.33 6.70 10.64
N LEU A 226 0.03 7.82 11.26
CA LEU A 226 1.43 8.15 11.59
C LEU A 226 1.87 7.55 12.94
N ASP A 227 0.92 7.07 13.74
CA ASP A 227 1.20 6.44 15.03
C ASP A 227 1.38 4.91 14.89
N THR A 228 1.36 4.38 13.66
CA THR A 228 1.54 2.95 13.36
C THR A 228 2.80 2.70 12.54
N ILE A 229 3.71 1.88 13.08
CA ILE A 229 4.95 1.46 12.40
C ILE A 229 4.70 0.23 11.55
N ASP A 230 5.41 0.09 10.43
CA ASP A 230 5.33 -1.04 9.48
C ASP A 230 3.95 -1.22 8.82
N CYS A 231 3.15 -0.15 8.72
CA CYS A 231 1.85 -0.25 8.04
C CYS A 231 2.04 -0.43 6.52
N MET A 232 1.46 -1.51 5.98
CA MET A 232 1.53 -1.84 4.54
C MET A 232 0.38 -1.27 3.72
N TYR A 233 -0.72 -0.91 4.38
CA TYR A 233 -1.95 -0.45 3.73
C TYR A 233 -2.45 0.84 4.40
N PRO A 234 -3.03 1.76 3.62
CA PRO A 234 -3.64 2.96 4.16
C PRO A 234 -4.85 2.59 5.03
N ASN A 235 -5.14 3.44 6.02
CA ASN A 235 -6.31 3.28 6.89
C ASN A 235 -7.62 3.60 6.15
N ALA A 236 -7.58 4.54 5.20
CA ALA A 236 -8.71 4.87 4.34
C ALA A 236 -8.25 5.34 2.96
N ILE A 237 -9.12 5.18 1.95
CA ILE A 237 -8.87 5.64 0.58
C ILE A 237 -10.05 6.50 0.13
N LEU A 238 -9.81 7.78 -0.15
CA LEU A 238 -10.81 8.70 -0.71
C LEU A 238 -10.69 8.68 -2.23
N GLY A 239 -11.68 8.11 -2.91
CA GLY A 239 -11.55 7.91 -4.35
C GLY A 239 -12.62 7.02 -4.94
N GLN A 240 -12.30 6.42 -6.09
CA GLN A 240 -13.25 5.59 -6.83
C GLN A 240 -13.66 4.32 -6.06
N SER A 241 -12.82 3.88 -5.11
CA SER A 241 -13.02 2.72 -4.22
C SER A 241 -13.96 3.00 -3.04
N GLY A 242 -14.32 4.26 -2.76
CA GLY A 242 -15.37 4.58 -1.80
C GLY A 242 -15.03 4.28 -0.34
N GLY A 243 -13.90 4.78 0.15
CA GLY A 243 -13.69 5.00 1.57
C GLY A 243 -13.10 3.84 2.38
N GLU A 244 -13.18 2.61 1.86
CA GLU A 244 -12.54 1.47 2.49
C GLU A 244 -11.22 1.11 1.79
N PRO A 245 -10.14 0.83 2.55
CA PRO A 245 -8.95 0.23 1.98
C PRO A 245 -9.35 -1.16 1.50
N ALA A 246 -9.20 -1.39 0.19
CA ALA A 246 -9.64 -2.55 -0.56
C ALA A 246 -10.02 -3.75 0.33
N THR A 247 -11.30 -3.87 0.66
CA THR A 247 -11.83 -5.04 1.36
C THR A 247 -12.13 -6.12 0.33
N ALA A 248 -11.98 -7.38 0.73
CA ALA A 248 -12.28 -8.56 -0.09
C ALA A 248 -13.72 -8.59 -0.65
N ASP A 249 -14.64 -7.80 -0.06
CA ASP A 249 -16.05 -7.69 -0.45
C ASP A 249 -16.34 -6.49 -1.37
N ALA A 250 -15.33 -5.70 -1.76
CA ALA A 250 -15.52 -4.65 -2.75
C ALA A 250 -15.90 -5.30 -4.10
N PRO A 251 -17.00 -4.87 -4.74
CA PRO A 251 -17.45 -5.49 -5.99
C PRO A 251 -16.36 -5.37 -7.05
N LYS A 252 -15.99 -6.50 -7.68
CA LYS A 252 -15.07 -6.56 -8.83
C LYS A 252 -15.41 -5.47 -9.84
N ARG A 253 -14.64 -4.39 -9.84
CA ARG A 253 -14.83 -3.28 -10.77
C ARG A 253 -13.78 -3.41 -11.85
N LYS A 254 -14.19 -4.06 -12.95
CA LYS A 254 -13.44 -4.06 -14.21
C LYS A 254 -12.89 -2.66 -14.44
N LYS A 255 -11.56 -2.57 -14.59
CA LYS A 255 -10.81 -1.33 -14.83
C LYS A 255 -11.31 -0.71 -16.14
N LYS A 256 -12.45 0.01 -16.08
CA LYS A 256 -13.01 0.68 -17.24
C LYS A 256 -11.95 1.67 -17.70
N LYS A 257 -11.51 1.50 -18.94
CA LYS A 257 -10.64 2.41 -19.70
C LYS A 257 -10.86 3.85 -19.23
N LYS A 258 -9.86 4.43 -18.54
CA LYS A 258 -9.92 5.76 -17.89
C LYS A 258 -10.72 6.71 -18.79
N SER A 259 -11.97 7.01 -18.44
CA SER A 259 -12.72 8.02 -19.17
C SER A 259 -12.11 9.35 -18.78
N LYS A 260 -11.50 10.07 -19.73
CA LYS A 260 -10.95 11.42 -19.51
C LYS A 260 -12.00 12.48 -19.13
N LYS A 261 -13.25 12.07 -18.87
CA LYS A 261 -14.32 12.96 -18.45
C LYS A 261 -14.30 13.03 -16.93
N ALA A 262 -14.17 14.24 -16.39
CA ALA A 262 -14.23 14.49 -14.96
C ALA A 262 -15.48 13.83 -14.36
N SER A 263 -15.27 13.03 -13.32
CA SER A 263 -16.33 12.48 -12.49
C SER A 263 -16.80 13.54 -11.50
N ASN A 264 -18.09 13.50 -11.12
CA ASN A 264 -18.60 14.38 -10.07
C ASN A 264 -18.28 13.85 -8.68
N GLU A 265 -17.84 12.60 -8.50
CA GLU A 265 -17.70 11.98 -7.16
C GLU A 265 -16.24 11.74 -6.77
N TYR A 266 -15.38 11.44 -7.74
CA TYR A 266 -13.97 11.08 -7.53
C TYR A 266 -13.08 11.72 -8.59
N HIS A 267 -11.77 11.81 -8.34
CA HIS A 267 -10.81 12.30 -9.33
C HIS A 267 -10.55 11.25 -10.41
N VAL A 268 -10.13 11.69 -11.59
CA VAL A 268 -9.81 10.77 -12.71
C VAL A 268 -8.35 10.84 -13.15
N ASP A 269 -7.57 11.71 -12.51
CA ASP A 269 -6.16 11.98 -12.78
C ASP A 269 -5.42 12.34 -11.47
N ALA A 270 -4.09 12.43 -11.53
CA ALA A 270 -3.20 12.63 -10.38
C ALA A 270 -3.63 13.78 -9.44
N VAL A 271 -3.46 13.58 -8.13
CA VAL A 271 -3.77 14.57 -7.09
C VAL A 271 -2.55 15.44 -6.84
N LEU A 272 -2.67 16.74 -7.13
CA LEU A 272 -1.55 17.67 -7.14
C LEU A 272 -1.38 18.45 -5.84
N SER A 273 -2.46 18.63 -5.08
CA SER A 273 -2.44 19.36 -3.80
C SER A 273 -3.59 18.92 -2.93
N LEU A 274 -3.34 18.89 -1.62
CA LEU A 274 -4.30 18.64 -0.56
C LEU A 274 -4.26 19.83 0.40
N ALA A 275 -5.40 20.12 1.04
CA ALA A 275 -5.51 21.15 2.06
C ALA A 275 -6.61 20.80 3.06
N ALA A 276 -6.24 20.62 4.32
CA ALA A 276 -7.18 20.33 5.39
C ALA A 276 -7.75 21.63 5.98
N ASN A 277 -9.05 21.63 6.29
CA ASN A 277 -9.68 22.79 6.91
C ASN A 277 -9.44 22.81 8.43
N ARG A 278 -8.72 23.83 8.91
CA ARG A 278 -8.37 24.01 10.33
C ARG A 278 -9.58 24.28 11.26
N HIS A 279 -10.70 24.76 10.72
CA HIS A 279 -11.92 25.00 11.48
C HIS A 279 -12.89 23.82 11.42
N HIS A 280 -13.01 23.20 10.24
CA HIS A 280 -13.84 22.04 10.01
C HIS A 280 -12.94 20.84 9.71
N ARG A 281 -12.48 20.19 10.78
CA ARG A 281 -11.49 19.12 10.76
C ARG A 281 -11.84 17.91 9.90
N ASN A 282 -13.14 17.73 9.63
CA ASN A 282 -13.62 16.67 8.76
C ASN A 282 -13.58 17.03 7.27
N LEU A 283 -13.23 18.25 6.89
CA LEU A 283 -13.22 18.69 5.50
C LEU A 283 -11.80 18.72 4.94
N LEU A 284 -11.59 17.97 3.86
CA LEU A 284 -10.36 17.95 3.08
C LEU A 284 -10.64 18.45 1.67
N ALA A 285 -9.89 19.45 1.22
CA ALA A 285 -9.92 19.90 -0.17
C ALA A 285 -8.78 19.26 -0.95
N SER A 286 -9.04 18.94 -2.21
CA SER A 286 -8.07 18.32 -3.12
C SER A 286 -8.15 18.95 -4.50
N SER A 287 -7.02 19.09 -5.17
CA SER A 287 -6.95 19.54 -6.56
C SER A 287 -6.22 18.51 -7.41
N SER A 288 -6.72 18.23 -8.61
CA SER A 288 -6.18 17.20 -9.50
C SER A 288 -5.81 17.75 -10.88
N ALA A 289 -4.94 17.01 -11.58
CA ALA A 289 -4.62 17.21 -12.99
C ALA A 289 -5.85 17.09 -13.91
N ASP A 290 -6.95 16.51 -13.42
CA ASP A 290 -8.25 16.46 -14.12
C ASP A 290 -8.94 17.84 -14.25
N LYS A 291 -8.30 18.89 -13.76
CA LYS A 291 -8.76 20.30 -13.74
C LYS A 291 -9.98 20.52 -12.84
N THR A 292 -10.18 19.65 -11.85
CA THR A 292 -11.23 19.80 -10.84
C THR A 292 -10.65 19.96 -9.44
N VAL A 293 -11.46 20.57 -8.57
CA VAL A 293 -11.21 20.66 -7.13
C VAL A 293 -12.39 19.98 -6.44
N LYS A 294 -12.09 19.09 -5.50
CA LYS A 294 -13.09 18.32 -4.76
C LYS A 294 -12.95 18.54 -3.27
N LEU A 295 -14.09 18.51 -2.60
CA LEU A 295 -14.20 18.59 -1.15
C LEU A 295 -14.65 17.23 -0.62
N TRP A 296 -13.91 16.70 0.34
CA TRP A 296 -14.13 15.40 0.94
C TRP A 296 -14.58 15.57 2.38
N ASP A 297 -15.51 14.73 2.83
CA ASP A 297 -15.85 14.59 4.23
C ASP A 297 -15.17 13.33 4.78
N LEU A 298 -14.17 13.54 5.63
CA LEU A 298 -13.33 12.50 6.21
C LEU A 298 -14.11 11.54 7.12
N ASN A 299 -15.24 11.97 7.71
CA ASN A 299 -16.06 11.08 8.54
C ASN A 299 -16.80 10.02 7.71
N THR A 300 -17.17 10.38 6.48
CA THR A 300 -17.93 9.51 5.57
C THR A 300 -17.07 8.96 4.45
N THR A 301 -15.81 9.42 4.36
CA THR A 301 -14.84 9.09 3.32
C THR A 301 -15.39 9.24 1.88
N HIS A 302 -16.39 10.10 1.74
CA HIS A 302 -17.06 10.42 0.49
C HIS A 302 -16.92 11.90 0.17
N MET A 303 -17.21 12.26 -1.10
CA MET A 303 -17.28 13.68 -1.45
C MET A 303 -18.36 14.37 -0.62
N ALA A 304 -18.00 15.48 0.01
CA ALA A 304 -18.96 16.43 0.56
C ALA A 304 -19.73 17.06 -0.61
N SER A 305 -20.96 16.60 -0.85
CA SER A 305 -21.78 17.04 -1.99
C SER A 305 -21.76 18.57 -2.09
N GLN A 306 -21.32 19.10 -3.23
CA GLN A 306 -21.54 20.52 -3.54
C GLN A 306 -23.04 20.79 -3.47
N GLY A 307 -23.47 21.61 -2.50
CA GLY A 307 -24.76 22.26 -2.56
C GLY A 307 -24.77 23.26 -3.72
N VAL A 308 -24.97 22.78 -4.94
CA VAL A 308 -25.34 23.60 -6.09
C VAL A 308 -26.84 23.45 -6.33
N ASP A 309 -27.63 23.93 -5.36
CA ASP A 309 -29.05 24.27 -5.54
C ASP A 309 -29.33 25.66 -4.98
N SER A 310 -28.51 26.64 -5.39
CA SER A 310 -28.84 28.05 -5.27
C SER A 310 -28.67 28.76 -6.62
N ALA A 311 -29.39 28.25 -7.61
CA ALA A 311 -29.82 29.02 -8.78
C ALA A 311 -31.36 29.03 -8.89
N ALA A 312 -32.06 28.87 -7.77
CA ALA A 312 -33.48 29.19 -7.69
C ALA A 312 -33.64 30.71 -7.55
N GLU A 313 -34.15 31.32 -8.62
CA GLU A 313 -35.02 32.50 -8.60
C GLU A 313 -34.59 33.67 -7.70
N ARG A 314 -33.65 34.47 -8.20
CA ARG A 314 -33.76 35.92 -8.07
C ARG A 314 -34.22 36.49 -9.41
N GLN A 315 -35.50 36.29 -9.73
CA GLN A 315 -36.23 37.15 -10.66
C GLN A 315 -37.19 38.02 -9.85
N LEU A 316 -36.92 39.34 -9.94
CA LEU A 316 -37.80 40.50 -9.76
C LEU A 316 -38.78 40.53 -8.58
#